data_AF-A0A956XVE4-F1
#
_entry.id   AF-A0A956XVE4-F1
#
_cell.length_a   1.000
_cell.length_b   1.000
_cell.length_c   1.000
_cell.angle_alpha   90.00
_cell.angle_beta   90.00
_cell.angle_gamma   90.00
#
_symmetry.space_group_name_H-M   'P 1'
#
loop_
_entity.id
_entity.type
_entity.pdbx_description
1 polymer ?
#
loop_
_entity_poly.entity_id
_entity_poly.type
_entity_poly.pdbx_seq_one_letter_code
_entity_poly.pdbx_strand_id
1 'polypeptide(L)'
;MRRLYLLLFLLLLVGCTITPENTSSTPVIPTVDPADTELVGAKRKYELLCAHCHGYTGGGQPIGSGPGTVETTIELGFHPVPRHDAEGHTWQHPDQLLFQIVKDGASSPLYLYIMSPHG
;
A
#
# COMPACT_ATOMS: atom_id res chain seq x y z
N MET A 1 -11.04 56.96 20.84
CA MET A 1 -10.78 56.37 19.49
C MET A 1 -9.35 55.87 19.30
N ARG A 2 -8.29 56.67 19.54
CA ARG A 2 -6.88 56.28 19.29
C ARG A 2 -6.33 55.13 20.17
N ARG A 3 -6.87 54.94 21.38
CA ARG A 3 -6.53 53.81 22.28
C ARG A 3 -7.15 52.47 21.84
N LEU A 4 -8.26 52.51 21.09
CA LEU A 4 -8.94 51.31 20.60
C LEU A 4 -8.16 50.67 19.43
N TYR A 5 -7.55 51.51 18.58
CA TYR A 5 -6.68 51.05 17.49
C TYR A 5 -5.36 50.42 18.00
N LEU A 6 -4.79 50.92 19.09
CA LEU A 6 -3.57 50.36 19.71
C LEU A 6 -3.79 48.94 20.27
N LEU A 7 -4.98 48.66 20.81
CA LEU A 7 -5.33 47.33 21.32
C LEU A 7 -5.63 46.33 20.18
N LEU A 8 -6.24 46.80 19.09
CA LEU A 8 -6.49 45.96 17.92
C LEU A 8 -5.19 45.57 17.19
N PHE A 9 -4.19 46.45 17.17
CA PHE A 9 -2.90 46.19 16.52
C PHE A 9 -2.05 45.18 17.30
N LEU A 10 -2.20 45.10 18.63
CA LEU A 10 -1.48 44.15 19.48
C LEU A 10 -2.01 42.71 19.33
N LEU A 11 -3.31 42.57 19.04
CA LEU A 11 -4.00 41.28 18.88
C LEU A 11 -3.66 40.56 17.55
N LEU A 12 -3.19 41.29 16.54
CA LEU A 12 -2.81 40.74 15.23
C LEU A 12 -1.36 40.19 15.17
N LEU A 13 -0.52 40.46 16.17
CA LEU A 13 0.89 40.05 16.19
C LEU A 13 1.14 38.70 16.85
N VAL A 14 0.12 38.03 17.38
CA VAL A 14 0.22 36.65 17.88
C VAL A 14 0.09 35.70 16.69
N GLY A 15 1.07 35.78 15.77
CA GLY A 15 1.27 34.81 14.71
C GLY A 15 1.62 33.46 15.33
N CYS A 16 0.72 32.51 15.18
CA CYS A 16 0.88 31.13 15.64
C CYS A 16 2.14 30.53 14.96
N THR A 17 3.20 30.28 15.72
CA THR A 17 4.34 29.49 15.25
C THR A 17 3.92 28.02 15.27
N ILE A 18 3.20 27.60 14.23
CA ILE A 18 2.93 26.18 13.97
C ILE A 18 4.24 25.60 13.46
N THR A 19 5.03 25.02 14.36
CA THR A 19 6.12 24.13 13.95
C THR A 19 5.45 22.88 13.37
N PRO A 20 5.71 22.49 12.10
CA PRO A 20 5.30 21.19 11.64
C PRO A 20 6.02 20.16 12.51
N GLU A 21 5.28 19.47 13.36
CA GLU A 21 5.77 18.27 14.01
C GLU A 21 6.04 17.28 12.87
N ASN A 22 7.30 17.21 12.45
CA ASN A 22 7.78 16.25 11.49
C ASN A 22 7.75 14.90 12.21
N THR A 23 6.55 14.33 12.36
CA THR A 23 6.37 12.94 12.75
C THR A 23 6.95 12.12 11.61
N SER A 24 8.25 11.89 11.68
CA SER A 24 8.93 10.86 10.89
C SER A 24 8.37 9.53 11.40
N SER A 25 7.19 9.17 10.90
CA SER A 25 6.61 7.86 11.05
C SER A 25 7.54 6.91 10.32
N THR A 26 8.53 6.40 11.04
CA THR A 26 9.28 5.24 10.58
C THR A 26 8.22 4.18 10.31
N PRO A 27 8.09 3.65 9.08
CA PRO A 27 7.10 2.64 8.80
C PRO A 27 7.36 1.47 9.74
N VAL A 28 6.50 1.30 10.74
CA VAL A 28 6.53 0.11 11.59
C VAL A 28 6.02 -0.99 10.68
N ILE A 29 6.94 -1.74 10.06
CA ILE A 29 6.59 -2.97 9.37
C ILE A 29 6.19 -3.94 10.49
N PRO A 30 4.90 -4.32 10.61
CA PRO A 30 4.50 -5.26 11.65
C PRO A 30 5.28 -6.56 11.42
N THR A 31 6.14 -6.90 12.37
CA THR A 31 6.83 -8.18 12.37
C THR A 31 5.83 -9.22 12.86
N VAL A 32 5.75 -10.34 12.13
CA VAL A 32 4.92 -11.48 12.54
C VAL A 32 5.40 -11.95 13.91
N ASP A 33 4.50 -11.92 14.90
CA ASP A 33 4.79 -12.49 16.23
C ASP A 33 5.07 -13.99 16.06
N PRO A 34 6.26 -14.50 16.41
CA PRO A 34 6.55 -15.93 16.30
C PRO A 34 5.65 -16.82 17.16
N ALA A 35 4.98 -16.27 18.19
CA ALA A 35 3.98 -16.99 18.98
C ALA A 35 2.63 -17.13 18.24
N ASP A 36 2.35 -16.29 17.24
CA ASP A 36 1.16 -16.39 16.40
C ASP A 36 1.37 -17.43 15.30
N THR A 37 1.05 -18.68 15.62
CA THR A 37 1.22 -19.81 14.70
C THR A 37 0.36 -19.69 13.44
N GLU A 38 -0.77 -18.98 13.50
CA GLU A 38 -1.63 -18.77 12.34
C GLU A 38 -0.97 -17.80 11.36
N LEU A 39 -0.48 -16.66 11.86
CA LEU A 39 0.18 -15.66 11.04
C LEU A 39 1.52 -16.15 10.49
N VAL A 40 2.27 -16.94 11.26
CA VAL A 40 3.48 -17.64 10.77
C VAL A 40 3.13 -18.59 9.62
N GLY A 41 2.05 -19.37 9.76
CA GLY A 41 1.55 -20.25 8.71
C GLY A 41 1.10 -19.48 7.46
N ALA A 42 0.39 -18.36 7.64
CA ALA A 42 -0.06 -17.49 6.57
C ALA A 42 1.12 -16.87 5.79
N LYS A 43 2.13 -16.36 6.49
CA LYS A 43 3.37 -15.85 5.87
C LYS A 43 4.04 -16.91 5.01
N ARG A 44 4.18 -18.14 5.51
CA ARG A 44 4.78 -19.24 4.74
C ARG A 44 4.00 -19.56 3.47
N LYS A 45 2.66 -19.55 3.54
CA LYS A 45 1.81 -19.74 2.35
C LYS A 45 1.99 -18.61 1.35
N TYR A 46 2.04 -17.36 1.83
CA TYR A 46 2.29 -16.20 0.99
C TYR A 46 3.62 -16.30 0.23
N GLU A 47 4.70 -16.65 0.93
CA GLU A 47 6.03 -16.82 0.33
C GLU A 47 6.06 -17.94 -0.71
N LEU A 48 5.33 -19.03 -0.48
CA LEU A 48 5.29 -20.18 -1.38
C LEU A 48 4.42 -19.94 -2.62
N LEU A 49 3.26 -19.30 -2.46
CA LEU A 49 2.22 -19.23 -3.49
C LEU A 49 2.14 -17.87 -4.17
N CYS A 50 2.35 -16.78 -3.44
CA CYS A 50 2.02 -15.43 -3.89
C CYS A 50 3.26 -14.60 -4.26
N ALA A 51 4.35 -14.76 -3.51
CA ALA A 51 5.52 -13.89 -3.59
C ALA A 51 6.25 -13.93 -4.93
N HIS A 52 6.08 -14.99 -5.72
CA HIS A 52 6.69 -15.08 -7.05
C HIS A 52 6.14 -14.02 -8.03
N CYS A 53 4.90 -13.56 -7.83
CA CYS A 53 4.30 -12.46 -8.59
C CYS A 53 4.23 -11.16 -7.79
N HIS A 54 3.80 -11.21 -6.53
CA HIS A 54 3.58 -10.02 -5.70
C HIS A 54 4.83 -9.54 -4.95
N GLY A 55 5.96 -10.24 -5.08
CA GLY A 55 7.20 -9.96 -4.36
C GLY A 55 7.18 -10.45 -2.91
N TYR A 56 8.37 -10.83 -2.42
CA TYR A 56 8.55 -11.29 -1.03
C TYR A 56 8.24 -10.22 0.03
N THR A 57 8.34 -8.95 -0.35
CA THR A 57 7.97 -7.81 0.50
C THR A 57 6.59 -7.23 0.14
N GLY A 58 5.86 -7.83 -0.79
CA GLY A 58 4.59 -7.28 -1.27
C GLY A 58 4.73 -6.15 -2.31
N GLY A 59 5.93 -5.93 -2.85
CA GLY A 59 6.23 -4.85 -3.80
C GLY A 59 5.55 -4.93 -5.17
N GLY A 60 4.83 -6.01 -5.46
CA GLY A 60 4.21 -6.22 -6.76
C GLY A 60 5.24 -6.29 -7.88
N GLN A 61 4.82 -5.84 -9.06
CA GLN A 61 5.63 -5.85 -10.26
C GLN A 61 6.78 -4.80 -10.21
N PRO A 62 7.99 -5.10 -10.73
CA PRO A 62 9.09 -4.13 -10.77
C PRO A 62 8.75 -2.86 -11.54
N ILE A 63 9.26 -1.72 -11.08
CA ILE A 63 9.13 -0.42 -11.76
C ILE A 63 10.29 -0.24 -12.74
N GLY A 64 10.02 0.33 -13.93
CA GLY A 64 11.03 0.64 -14.94
C GLY A 64 10.59 0.25 -16.36
N SER A 65 11.51 0.29 -17.32
CA SER A 65 11.25 0.13 -18.76
C SER A 65 11.75 -1.19 -19.36
N GLY A 66 11.91 -2.23 -18.53
CA GLY A 66 12.29 -3.58 -18.98
C GLY A 66 11.08 -4.50 -19.21
N PRO A 67 11.29 -5.70 -19.79
CA PRO A 67 10.21 -6.68 -19.91
C PRO A 67 9.70 -7.09 -18.52
N GLY A 68 8.37 -7.21 -18.40
CA GLY A 68 7.77 -7.63 -17.13
C GLY A 68 7.81 -6.56 -16.05
N THR A 69 7.89 -5.28 -16.41
CA THR A 69 7.72 -4.14 -15.48
C THR A 69 6.31 -3.56 -15.54
N VAL A 70 5.97 -2.73 -14.55
CA VAL A 70 4.71 -1.96 -14.53
C VAL A 70 4.50 -1.21 -15.85
N GLU A 71 5.52 -0.51 -16.35
CA GLU A 71 5.43 0.27 -17.59
C GLU A 71 5.06 -0.61 -18.78
N THR A 72 5.82 -1.70 -18.99
CA THR A 72 5.57 -2.60 -20.13
C THR A 72 4.24 -3.34 -20.01
N THR A 73 3.77 -3.66 -18.81
CA THR A 73 2.41 -4.19 -18.59
C THR A 73 1.35 -3.18 -19.02
N ILE A 74 1.48 -1.92 -18.63
CA ILE A 74 0.52 -0.86 -18.97
C ILE A 74 0.54 -0.56 -20.48
N GLU A 75 1.71 -0.48 -21.10
CA GLU A 75 1.89 -0.28 -22.54
C GLU A 75 1.20 -1.38 -23.37
N LEU A 76 1.21 -2.62 -22.87
CA LEU A 76 0.51 -3.75 -23.47
C LEU A 76 -1.01 -3.77 -23.18
N GLY A 77 -1.52 -2.79 -22.41
CA GLY A 77 -2.94 -2.63 -22.09
C GLY A 77 -3.41 -3.49 -20.91
N PHE A 78 -2.50 -3.93 -20.04
CA PHE A 78 -2.82 -4.77 -18.88
C PHE A 78 -2.83 -4.00 -17.56
N HIS A 79 -3.42 -4.63 -16.54
CA HIS A 79 -3.28 -4.20 -15.16
C HIS A 79 -1.99 -4.78 -14.53
N PRO A 80 -1.16 -3.95 -13.87
CA PRO A 80 -0.01 -4.41 -13.10
C PRO A 80 -0.39 -5.41 -12.01
N VAL A 81 0.54 -6.30 -11.67
CA VAL A 81 0.39 -7.13 -10.46
C VAL A 81 0.29 -6.20 -9.24
N PRO A 82 -0.79 -6.30 -8.43
CA PRO A 82 -1.03 -5.33 -7.38
C PRO A 82 0.01 -5.46 -6.25
N ARG A 83 0.34 -4.31 -5.67
CA ARG A 83 1.19 -4.19 -4.49
C ARG A 83 0.40 -4.51 -3.22
N HIS A 84 0.99 -5.31 -2.36
CA HIS A 84 0.48 -5.64 -1.03
C HIS A 84 1.21 -4.89 0.09
N ASP A 85 2.27 -4.14 -0.23
CA ASP A 85 2.93 -3.25 0.72
C ASP A 85 2.18 -1.93 0.91
N ALA A 86 2.78 -1.04 1.72
CA ALA A 86 2.17 0.22 2.14
C ALA A 86 1.98 1.22 0.99
N GLU A 87 2.67 1.05 -0.13
CA GLU A 87 2.51 1.90 -1.32
C GLU A 87 1.39 1.39 -2.24
N GLY A 88 0.78 0.25 -1.92
CA GLY A 88 -0.38 -0.29 -2.62
C GLY A 88 -1.73 0.22 -2.09
N HIS A 89 -2.79 -0.16 -2.80
CA HIS A 89 -4.18 0.14 -2.44
C HIS A 89 -5.03 -1.12 -2.22
N THR A 90 -4.41 -2.31 -2.25
CA THR A 90 -5.10 -3.60 -2.08
C THR A 90 -5.96 -3.63 -0.81
N TRP A 91 -5.45 -3.04 0.27
CA TRP A 91 -6.11 -3.03 1.58
C TRP A 91 -7.27 -2.03 1.71
N GLN A 92 -7.55 -1.23 0.67
CA GLN A 92 -8.73 -0.36 0.62
C GLN A 92 -10.01 -1.12 0.23
N HIS A 93 -9.88 -2.39 -0.14
CA HIS A 93 -11.00 -3.26 -0.47
C HIS A 93 -11.50 -4.04 0.75
N PRO A 94 -12.80 -4.42 0.80
CA PRO A 94 -13.34 -5.23 1.89
C PRO A 94 -12.71 -6.64 1.95
N ASP A 95 -12.51 -7.17 3.15
CA ASP A 95 -11.94 -8.51 3.39
C ASP A 95 -12.66 -9.62 2.62
N GLN A 96 -13.99 -9.53 2.50
CA GLN A 96 -14.77 -10.51 1.75
C GLN A 96 -14.35 -10.57 0.28
N LEU A 97 -14.09 -9.42 -0.35
CA LEU A 97 -13.61 -9.34 -1.72
C LEU A 97 -12.18 -9.90 -1.82
N LEU A 98 -11.31 -9.53 -0.89
CA LEU A 98 -9.93 -10.04 -0.86
C LEU A 98 -9.89 -11.57 -0.72
N PHE A 99 -10.72 -12.12 0.15
CA PHE A 99 -10.85 -13.56 0.31
C PHE A 99 -11.38 -14.25 -0.94
N GLN A 100 -12.41 -13.69 -1.59
CA GLN A 100 -12.94 -14.23 -2.85
C GLN A 100 -11.88 -14.25 -3.96
N ILE A 101 -11.11 -13.17 -4.10
CA ILE A 101 -10.02 -13.09 -5.08
C ILE A 101 -8.96 -14.18 -4.84
N VAL A 102 -8.57 -14.41 -3.58
CA VAL A 102 -7.62 -15.47 -3.22
C VAL A 102 -8.20 -16.84 -3.53
N LYS A 103 -9.45 -17.08 -3.11
CA LYS A 103 -10.13 -18.37 -3.23
C LYS A 103 -10.40 -18.77 -4.68
N ASP A 104 -10.93 -17.84 -5.47
CA ASP A 104 -11.48 -18.11 -6.80
C ASP A 104 -10.52 -17.66 -7.92
N GLY A 105 -9.43 -16.97 -7.57
CA GLY A 105 -8.49 -16.37 -8.50
C GLY A 105 -8.99 -15.07 -9.11
N ALA A 106 -8.14 -14.43 -9.91
CA ALA A 106 -8.48 -13.24 -10.69
C ALA A 106 -8.14 -13.44 -12.16
N SER A 107 -9.11 -13.12 -13.03
CA SER A 107 -8.97 -13.26 -14.48
C SER A 107 -8.25 -12.06 -15.08
N SER A 108 -7.35 -12.33 -16.02
CA SER A 108 -6.74 -11.32 -16.88
C SER A 108 -7.40 -11.34 -18.27
N PRO A 109 -7.72 -10.18 -18.88
CA PRO A 109 -8.40 -10.12 -20.17
C PRO A 109 -7.73 -10.90 -21.31
N LEU A 110 -6.40 -11.09 -21.26
CA LEU A 110 -5.66 -11.86 -22.27
C LEU A 110 -5.05 -13.16 -21.70
N TYR A 111 -5.56 -13.67 -20.57
CA TYR A 111 -5.06 -14.89 -19.91
C TYR A 111 -3.55 -14.88 -19.59
N LEU A 112 -2.93 -13.69 -19.53
CA LEU A 112 -1.56 -13.50 -19.06
C LEU A 112 -1.58 -13.06 -17.60
N TYR A 113 -0.66 -13.59 -16.79
CA TYR A 113 -0.58 -13.31 -15.35
C TYR A 113 -1.86 -13.67 -14.58
N ILE A 114 -2.41 -14.85 -14.86
CA ILE A 114 -3.59 -15.36 -14.17
C ILE A 114 -3.24 -15.61 -12.70
N MET A 115 -3.96 -14.93 -11.80
CA MET A 115 -3.91 -15.27 -10.40
C MET A 115 -4.73 -16.55 -10.19
N SER A 116 -4.04 -17.66 -9.96
CA SER A 116 -4.68 -18.97 -9.80
C SER A 116 -5.50 -19.03 -8.48
N PRO A 117 -6.57 -19.82 -8.44
CA PRO A 117 -7.31 -20.09 -7.20
C PRO A 117 -6.41 -20.71 -6.14
N HIS A 118 -6.45 -20.18 -4.93
CA HIS A 118 -5.73 -20.70 -3.77
C HIS A 118 -6.67 -20.73 -2.55
N GLY A 119 -7.15 -21.93 -2.21
CA GLY A 119 -8.09 -22.15 -1.09
C GLY A 119 -7.97 -23.56 -0.54
#